data_AF-A0A2G4JIZ3-F1
#
_entry.id   AF-A0A2G4JIZ3-F1
#
_cell.length_a   1.000
_cell.length_b   1.000
_cell.length_c   1.000
_cell.angle_alpha   90.00
_cell.angle_beta   90.00
_cell.angle_gamma   90.00
#
_symmetry.space_group_name_H-M   'P 1'
#
loop_
_entity.id
_entity.type
_entity.pdbx_description
1 polymer ?
#
loop_
_entity_poly.entity_id
_entity_poly.type
_entity_poly.pdbx_seq_one_letter_code
_entity_poly.pdbx_strand_id
1 'polypeptide(L)'
;MVSFTGSLQAGRCPASVAGDGIKKVYLELGGKSAFVVLDDALFDKAIAAGVNNANDSRCGLAGGVWAGTPERALNVAKQLRTGQVDINGGRFNVLAPFGGYEKSGIGREIGPLALEEFCQLKSIQR
;
A
#
# COMPACT_ATOMS: atom_id res chain seq x y z
N MET A 1 9.47 5.79 18.75
CA MET A 1 9.07 5.22 17.45
C MET A 1 9.78 5.99 16.36
N VAL A 2 10.11 5.34 15.25
CA VAL A 2 10.61 5.97 14.01
C VAL A 2 9.60 5.70 12.91
N SER A 3 9.13 6.74 12.23
CA SER A 3 8.29 6.66 11.04
C SER A 3 9.08 7.23 9.85
N PHE A 4 9.12 6.50 8.74
CA PHE A 4 9.87 6.88 7.56
C PHE A 4 9.17 6.47 6.26
N THR A 5 9.03 7.41 5.34
CA THR A 5 8.51 7.20 3.99
C THR A 5 9.56 7.61 2.97
N GLY A 6 9.97 6.68 2.11
CA GLY A 6 11.05 6.88 1.17
C GLY A 6 11.36 5.64 0.34
N SER A 7 12.60 5.47 -0.10
CA SER A 7 13.00 4.26 -0.83
C SER A 7 13.47 3.17 0.12
N LEU A 8 13.39 1.90 -0.32
CA LEU A 8 13.98 0.77 0.40
C LEU A 8 15.46 0.99 0.76
N GLN A 9 16.23 1.61 -0.12
CA GLN A 9 17.65 1.89 0.15
C GLN A 9 17.82 2.93 1.26
N ALA A 10 17.04 4.02 1.22
CA ALA A 10 17.10 5.08 2.22
C ALA A 10 16.56 4.62 3.58
N GLY A 11 15.52 3.79 3.61
CA GLY A 11 14.87 3.34 4.84
C GLY A 11 15.67 2.32 5.66
N ARG A 12 16.62 1.60 5.05
CA ARG A 12 17.45 0.60 5.75
C ARG A 12 18.24 1.19 6.92
N CYS A 13 18.87 2.35 6.72
CA CYS A 13 19.71 2.96 7.74
C CYS A 13 18.89 3.42 8.96
N PRO A 14 17.82 4.23 8.81
CA PRO A 14 16.94 4.58 9.93
C PRO A 14 16.35 3.36 10.63
N ALA A 15 15.96 2.32 9.89
CA ALA A 15 15.42 1.10 10.46
C ALA A 15 16.44 0.33 11.31
N SER A 16 17.70 0.22 10.84
CA SER A 16 18.78 -0.44 11.58
C SER A 16 19.07 0.29 12.89
N VAL A 17 19.24 1.61 12.85
CA VAL A 17 19.51 2.43 14.03
C VAL A 17 18.33 2.38 15.03
N ALA A 18 17.10 2.38 14.53
CA ALA A 18 15.92 2.19 15.37
C ALA A 18 15.90 0.81 16.04
N GLY A 19 16.32 -0.24 15.31
CA GLY A 19 16.48 -1.60 15.82
C GLY A 19 17.47 -1.69 16.98
N ASP A 20 18.64 -1.07 16.84
CA ASP A 20 19.66 -1.01 17.90
C ASP A 20 19.12 -0.40 19.19
N GLY A 21 18.25 0.61 19.07
CA GLY A 21 17.59 1.28 20.20
C GLY A 21 16.27 0.63 20.66
N ILE A 22 15.89 -0.52 20.11
CA ILE A 22 14.60 -1.22 20.32
C ILE A 22 13.42 -0.25 20.18
N LYS A 23 13.42 0.54 19.11
CA LYS A 23 12.33 1.48 18.80
C LYS A 23 11.40 0.82 17.80
N LYS A 24 10.09 0.91 18.06
CA LYS A 24 9.06 0.60 17.07
C LYS A 24 9.36 1.37 15.77
N VAL A 25 9.31 0.68 14.64
CA VAL A 25 9.56 1.24 13.31
C VAL A 25 8.32 1.11 12.44
N TYR A 26 8.02 2.18 11.72
CA TYR A 26 7.05 2.24 10.66
C TYR A 26 7.78 2.66 9.37
N LEU A 27 7.56 1.93 8.29
CA LEU A 27 8.29 2.12 7.04
C LEU A 27 7.36 2.03 5.83
N GLU A 28 7.35 3.03 4.96
CA GLU A 28 6.81 2.94 3.60
C GLU A 28 7.93 3.17 2.59
N LEU A 29 8.34 2.09 1.94
CA LEU A 29 9.60 2.02 1.21
C LEU A 29 9.42 2.06 -0.32
N GLY A 30 8.21 2.45 -0.73
CA GLY A 30 7.74 2.35 -2.10
C GLY A 30 7.58 0.90 -2.55
N GLY A 31 7.27 0.72 -3.82
CA GLY A 31 7.10 -0.60 -4.42
C GLY A 31 6.85 -0.51 -5.91
N LYS A 32 6.66 -1.67 -6.54
CA LYS A 32 6.16 -1.79 -7.90
C LYS A 32 4.74 -2.34 -7.81
N SER A 33 3.75 -1.47 -7.81
CA SER A 33 2.36 -1.91 -7.77
C SER A 33 1.95 -2.53 -9.11
N ALA A 34 1.23 -3.66 -9.04
CA ALA A 34 0.75 -4.35 -10.23
C ALA A 34 -0.48 -3.62 -10.80
N PHE A 35 -0.52 -3.49 -12.13
CA PHE A 35 -1.68 -2.99 -12.86
C PHE A 35 -2.17 -4.10 -13.78
N VAL A 36 -3.27 -4.74 -13.41
CA VAL A 36 -3.79 -5.94 -14.09
C VAL A 36 -5.03 -5.57 -14.88
N VAL A 37 -5.06 -5.90 -16.16
CA VAL A 37 -6.20 -5.69 -17.06
C VAL A 37 -6.64 -7.05 -17.58
N LEU A 38 -7.90 -7.42 -17.33
CA LEU A 38 -8.48 -8.66 -17.83
C LEU A 38 -9.05 -8.47 -19.25
N ASP A 39 -9.29 -9.60 -19.92
CA ASP A 39 -9.80 -9.68 -21.29
C ASP A 39 -11.16 -9.01 -21.50
N ASP A 40 -11.99 -8.97 -20.44
CA ASP A 40 -13.31 -8.35 -20.45
C ASP A 40 -13.34 -6.92 -19.92
N ALA A 41 -12.19 -6.33 -19.60
CA ALA A 41 -12.11 -4.97 -19.11
C ALA A 41 -12.55 -3.94 -20.17
N LEU A 42 -13.14 -2.83 -19.72
CA LEU A 42 -13.37 -1.67 -20.58
C LEU A 42 -12.03 -1.06 -21.01
N PHE A 43 -11.55 -1.48 -22.17
CA PHE A 43 -10.18 -1.27 -22.63
C PHE A 43 -9.77 0.21 -22.62
N ASP A 44 -10.60 1.10 -23.18
CA ASP A 44 -10.30 2.53 -23.23
C ASP A 44 -10.12 3.14 -21.84
N LYS A 45 -10.92 2.71 -20.86
CA LYS A 45 -10.80 3.19 -19.48
C LYS A 45 -9.55 2.63 -18.80
N ALA A 46 -9.26 1.35 -19.01
CA ALA A 46 -8.08 0.70 -18.46
C ALA A 46 -6.78 1.30 -19.01
N ILE A 47 -6.73 1.60 -20.32
CA ILE A 47 -5.61 2.27 -20.95
C ILE A 47 -5.43 3.69 -20.43
N ALA A 48 -6.50 4.49 -20.38
CA ALA A 48 -6.43 5.84 -19.83
C ALA A 48 -5.89 5.86 -18.39
N ALA A 49 -6.37 4.95 -17.55
CA ALA A 49 -5.88 4.82 -16.18
C ALA A 49 -4.40 4.37 -16.12
N GLY A 50 -4.00 3.40 -16.95
CA GLY A 50 -2.62 2.93 -17.03
C GLY A 50 -1.65 4.04 -17.47
N VAL A 51 -2.03 4.84 -18.46
CA VAL A 51 -1.25 5.99 -18.95
C VAL A 51 -1.12 7.06 -17.86
N ASN A 52 -2.20 7.39 -17.15
CA ASN A 52 -2.14 8.34 -16.04
C ASN A 52 -1.19 7.87 -14.93
N ASN A 53 -1.29 6.59 -14.53
CA ASN A 53 -0.38 6.01 -13.53
C ASN A 53 1.09 6.04 -13.96
N ALA A 54 1.37 5.85 -15.25
CA ALA A 54 2.72 5.91 -15.80
C ALA A 54 3.27 7.35 -15.83
N ASN A 55 2.42 8.32 -16.13
CA ASN A 55 2.80 9.73 -16.24
C ASN A 55 2.96 10.42 -14.87
N ASP A 56 2.15 10.04 -13.88
CA ASP A 56 2.14 10.68 -12.55
C ASP A 56 3.08 10.04 -11.52
N SER A 57 3.86 9.01 -11.86
CA SER A 57 4.72 8.35 -10.87
C SER A 57 6.12 7.97 -11.37
N ARG A 58 7.16 8.41 -10.64
CA ARG A 58 8.52 7.82 -10.70
C ARG A 58 8.55 6.42 -10.06
N CYS A 59 7.56 6.11 -9.23
CA CYS A 59 7.41 4.86 -8.49
C CYS A 59 5.91 4.51 -8.50
N GLY A 60 5.51 3.48 -9.26
CA GLY A 60 4.10 3.07 -9.40
C GLY A 60 3.49 2.64 -8.07
N LEU A 61 2.92 3.61 -7.35
CA LEU A 61 2.33 3.47 -6.01
C LEU A 61 0.93 2.85 -6.06
N ALA A 62 0.11 3.17 -7.06
CA ALA A 62 -1.25 2.64 -7.18
C ALA A 62 -1.28 1.32 -7.95
N GLY A 63 -1.68 0.25 -7.25
CA GLY A 63 -2.01 -1.03 -7.88
C GLY A 63 -3.50 -1.07 -8.21
N GLY A 64 -3.86 -1.70 -9.33
CA GLY A 64 -5.25 -1.74 -9.75
C GLY A 64 -5.57 -2.98 -10.57
N VAL A 65 -6.83 -3.42 -10.47
CA VAL A 65 -7.38 -4.50 -11.28
C VAL A 65 -8.57 -3.98 -12.07
N TRP A 66 -8.53 -4.21 -13.38
CA TRP A 66 -9.57 -3.83 -14.32
C TRP A 66 -10.23 -5.07 -14.93
N ALA A 67 -11.56 -5.13 -14.88
CA ALA A 67 -12.36 -6.22 -15.45
C ALA A 67 -13.75 -5.72 -15.85
N GLY A 68 -14.47 -6.51 -16.63
CA GLY A 68 -15.83 -6.21 -17.08
C GLY A 68 -16.83 -6.06 -15.92
N THR A 69 -16.57 -6.72 -14.79
CA THR A 69 -17.36 -6.59 -13.56
C THR A 69 -16.49 -6.37 -12.32
N PRO A 70 -16.97 -5.62 -11.30
CA PRO A 70 -16.25 -5.44 -10.03
C PRO A 70 -15.96 -6.76 -9.31
N GLU A 71 -16.87 -7.73 -9.38
CA GLU A 71 -16.73 -9.03 -8.70
C GLU A 71 -15.55 -9.83 -9.28
N ARG A 72 -15.38 -9.80 -10.60
CA ARG A 72 -14.26 -10.48 -11.27
C ARG A 72 -12.94 -9.81 -10.94
N ALA A 73 -12.90 -8.47 -10.96
CA ALA A 73 -11.73 -7.72 -10.55
C ALA A 73 -11.37 -7.99 -9.07
N LEU A 74 -12.37 -8.07 -8.19
CA LEU A 74 -12.18 -8.38 -6.77
C LEU A 74 -11.59 -9.79 -6.55
N ASN A 75 -12.02 -10.79 -7.33
CA ASN A 75 -11.48 -12.15 -7.24
C ASN A 75 -9.99 -12.22 -7.59
N VAL A 76 -9.53 -11.40 -8.53
CA VAL A 76 -8.10 -11.26 -8.84
C VAL A 76 -7.39 -10.45 -7.77
N ALA A 77 -7.97 -9.33 -7.33
CA ALA A 77 -7.39 -8.47 -6.29
C ALA A 77 -7.08 -9.22 -5.00
N LYS A 78 -7.96 -10.15 -4.58
CA LYS A 78 -7.75 -11.02 -3.39
C LYS A 78 -6.50 -11.90 -3.47
N GLN A 79 -6.00 -12.17 -4.67
CA GLN A 79 -4.80 -13.00 -4.89
C GLN A 79 -3.51 -12.16 -4.90
N LEU A 80 -3.63 -10.83 -4.99
CA LEU A 80 -2.49 -9.93 -5.01
C LEU A 80 -1.95 -9.73 -3.59
N ARG A 81 -0.63 -9.87 -3.43
CA ARG A 81 0.07 -9.57 -2.17
C ARG A 81 0.49 -8.10 -2.15
N THR A 82 -0.50 -7.22 -2.04
CA THR A 82 -0.34 -5.76 -1.98
C THR A 82 -1.26 -5.17 -0.91
N GLY A 83 -0.88 -4.01 -0.34
CA GLY A 83 -1.64 -3.41 0.75
C GLY A 83 -2.88 -2.64 0.33
N GLN A 84 -2.92 -2.17 -0.92
CA GLN A 84 -4.09 -1.54 -1.51
C GLN A 84 -4.23 -1.95 -2.99
N VAL A 85 -5.48 -2.11 -3.42
CA VAL A 85 -5.87 -2.41 -4.80
C VAL A 85 -7.09 -1.60 -5.16
N ASP A 86 -6.99 -0.82 -6.23
CA ASP A 86 -8.14 -0.13 -6.81
C ASP A 86 -8.87 -1.05 -7.80
N ILE A 87 -10.19 -1.18 -7.63
CA ILE A 87 -11.05 -1.93 -8.54
C ILE A 87 -11.66 -0.96 -9.56
N ASN A 88 -11.38 -1.16 -10.85
CA ASN A 88 -11.98 -0.37 -11.95
C ASN A 88 -11.91 1.16 -11.75
N GLY A 89 -10.79 1.66 -11.22
CA GLY A 89 -10.61 3.09 -10.93
C GLY A 89 -11.28 3.55 -9.63
N GLY A 90 -11.43 2.65 -8.67
CA GLY A 90 -11.86 2.98 -7.31
C GLY A 90 -11.08 4.17 -6.74
N ARG A 91 -11.76 5.01 -5.95
CA ARG A 91 -11.14 6.19 -5.36
C ARG A 91 -10.29 5.80 -4.17
N PHE A 92 -9.18 6.52 -3.99
CA PHE A 92 -8.38 6.44 -2.77
C PHE A 92 -9.23 6.74 -1.54
N ASN A 93 -9.26 5.79 -0.60
CA ASN A 93 -10.02 5.92 0.64
C ASN A 93 -9.08 6.28 1.79
N VAL A 94 -9.13 7.54 2.23
CA VAL A 94 -8.31 8.06 3.33
C VAL A 94 -8.57 7.42 4.69
N LEU A 95 -9.71 6.73 4.83
CA LEU A 95 -10.08 5.99 6.04
C LEU A 95 -9.60 4.54 6.00
N ALA A 96 -9.20 4.03 4.83
CA ALA A 96 -8.64 2.69 4.68
C ALA A 96 -7.13 2.71 4.96
N PRO A 97 -6.58 1.74 5.70
CA PRO A 97 -5.14 1.68 5.97
C PRO A 97 -4.32 1.66 4.68
N PHE A 98 -3.23 2.43 4.65
CA PHE A 98 -2.26 2.50 3.58
C PHE A 98 -0.97 1.81 4.02
N GLY A 99 -0.37 1.04 3.12
CA GLY A 99 1.00 0.59 3.34
C GLY A 99 1.41 -0.67 2.61
N GLY A 100 2.72 -0.91 2.57
CA GLY A 100 3.31 -2.01 1.80
C GLY A 100 3.08 -3.41 2.36
N TYR A 101 3.20 -4.40 1.47
CA TYR A 101 3.47 -5.80 1.83
C TYR A 101 4.97 -6.08 1.63
N GLU A 102 5.49 -7.12 2.32
CA GLU A 102 6.87 -7.59 2.16
C GLU A 102 7.92 -6.48 2.38
N LYS A 103 8.80 -6.24 1.40
CA LYS A 103 9.87 -5.25 1.47
C LYS A 103 9.39 -3.83 1.22
N SER A 104 8.12 -3.65 0.85
CA SER A 104 7.54 -2.32 0.60
C SER A 104 7.23 -1.58 1.89
N GLY A 105 7.21 -2.23 3.05
CA GLY A 105 6.98 -1.52 4.31
C GLY A 105 6.65 -2.38 5.53
N ILE A 106 6.55 -1.70 6.68
CA ILE A 106 6.13 -2.27 7.97
C ILE A 106 5.14 -1.28 8.63
N GLY A 107 3.99 -1.80 9.06
CA GLY A 107 2.90 -1.03 9.69
C GLY A 107 1.88 -0.47 8.69
N ARG A 108 0.94 0.37 9.14
CA ARG A 108 0.01 1.12 8.25
C ARG A 108 -0.07 2.62 8.55
N GLU A 109 -0.10 3.43 7.49
CA GLU A 109 -0.44 4.85 7.50
C GLU A 109 -1.94 5.02 7.27
N ILE A 110 -2.46 6.20 7.63
CA ILE A 110 -3.85 6.66 7.46
C ILE A 110 -4.94 5.74 8.02
N GLY A 111 -6.16 6.28 8.10
CA GLY A 111 -7.29 5.60 8.73
C GLY A 111 -7.11 5.36 10.25
N PRO A 112 -8.14 4.77 10.89
CA PRO A 112 -8.14 4.59 12.35
C PRO A 112 -7.03 3.66 12.86
N LEU A 113 -6.66 2.64 12.10
CA LEU A 113 -5.63 1.67 12.49
C LEU A 113 -4.23 2.29 12.56
N ALA A 114 -3.96 3.35 11.81
CA ALA A 114 -2.68 4.05 11.91
C ALA A 114 -2.47 4.72 13.27
N LEU A 115 -3.54 5.08 13.99
CA LEU A 115 -3.41 5.65 15.33
C LEU A 115 -2.85 4.64 16.34
N GLU A 116 -3.18 3.35 16.17
CA GLU A 116 -2.62 2.28 17.00
C GLU A 116 -1.10 2.20 16.86
N GLU A 117 -0.54 2.68 15.74
CA GLU A 117 0.90 2.71 15.55
C GLU A 117 1.61 3.60 16.58
N PHE A 118 0.93 4.65 17.05
CA PHE A 118 1.43 5.64 18.01
C PHE A 118 1.11 5.29 19.47
N CYS A 119 0.38 4.21 19.73
CA CYS A 119 -0.07 3.82 21.07
C CYS A 119 0.83 2.74 21.72
N GLN A 120 0.78 2.66 23.05
CA GLN A 120 1.37 1.57 23.83
C GLN A 120 0.27 0.85 24.63
N LEU A 121 0.16 -0.46 24.43
CA LEU A 121 -0.81 -1.28 25.15
C LEU A 121 -0.32 -1.59 26.57
N LYS A 122 -1.19 -1.41 27.56
CA LYS A 122 -0.96 -1.80 28.96
C LYS A 122 -2.10 -2.68 29.44
N SER A 123 -1.77 -3.88 29.91
CA SER A 123 -2.71 -4.77 30.58
C SER A 123 -2.57 -4.64 32.09
N ILE A 124 -3.69 -4.66 32.83
CA ILE A 124 -3.73 -4.54 34.29
C ILE A 124 -4.60 -5.69 34.81
N GLN A 125 -4.04 -6.53 35.68
CA GLN A 125 -4.74 -7.61 36.36
C GLN A 125 -4.92 -7.28 37.84
N ARG A 126 -5.97 -7.83 38.46
CA ARG A 126 -6.24 -7.72 39.90
C ARG A 126 -6.47 -9.11 40.48
#